data_AF-A0A9W8FG95-F1
#
_entry.id   AF-A0A9W8FG95-F1
#
_cell.length_a   1.000
_cell.length_b   1.000
_cell.length_c   1.000
_cell.angle_alpha   90.00
_cell.angle_beta   90.00
_cell.angle_gamma   90.00
#
_symmetry.space_group_name_H-M   'P 1'
#
loop_
_entity.id
_entity.type
_entity.pdbx_description
1 polymer ?
#
loop_
_entity_poly.entity_id
_entity_poly.type
_entity_poly.pdbx_seq_one_letter_code
_entity_poly.pdbx_strand_id
1 'polypeptide(L)'
;MDSALSLSEPLSFATDPLPTPVLARVIAHSDPHKWHELRSASVRAIIGSTSFRCEWICNLACAANVPHRPKATDDIIRTTNMVLDPITELVGSDAWISENFIRALEYHRPRLFITLAPYLVWTLLLSERQRLASMVATHSHLDLCILNGQFVRDLLENKPFVWMLEWLESNGLEMHDFHQQEKCFNMSILTSWVMSSRIDLLSFLAQHHTNLPARSLLEYALSHSTPETVDFLVSHSSNNQNPISWNDLLMMACTDAMTRLDVFQHVVVNTEPSIVWTFAACCLASHAMLDDNAYVKFSALRNSSNAEQWLTRSLRGRTPIECLCERLTYENMPYMSPFIRDYLALGVSATGMPSIVAILCQ
;
A
#
# COMPACT_ATOMS: atom_id res chain seq x y z
N MET A 1 55.90 26.52 59.76
CA MET A 1 56.77 25.48 60.34
C MET A 1 55.89 24.72 61.32
N ASP A 2 55.01 23.87 60.80
CA ASP A 2 55.21 22.41 60.66
C ASP A 2 54.70 21.75 61.95
N SER A 3 53.82 20.74 61.98
CA SER A 3 53.45 19.75 60.98
C SER A 3 52.18 19.01 61.40
N ALA A 4 51.27 18.84 60.44
CA ALA A 4 50.46 17.65 60.15
C ALA A 4 49.82 16.82 61.29
N LEU A 5 48.53 17.04 61.52
CA LEU A 5 47.58 15.96 61.84
C LEU A 5 46.88 15.56 60.53
N SER A 6 47.45 14.58 59.84
CA SER A 6 46.80 13.83 58.76
C SER A 6 46.70 12.38 59.18
N LEU A 7 45.48 11.85 59.22
CA LEU A 7 45.09 10.56 58.63
C LEU A 7 43.62 10.32 58.95
N SER A 8 42.79 10.94 58.12
CA SER A 8 41.54 10.34 57.66
C SER A 8 41.90 9.08 56.86
N GLU A 9 41.65 7.89 57.41
CA GLU A 9 41.44 6.72 56.57
C GLU A 9 39.98 6.72 56.13
N PRO A 10 39.67 6.92 54.83
CA PRO A 10 38.36 6.54 54.33
C PRO A 10 38.32 5.01 54.35
N LEU A 11 37.41 4.45 55.15
CA LEU A 11 36.97 3.06 55.01
C LEU A 11 36.59 2.84 53.55
N SER A 12 37.50 2.24 52.77
CA SER A 12 37.21 1.76 51.44
C SER A 12 36.33 0.53 51.59
N PHE A 13 35.03 0.72 51.68
CA PHE A 13 34.09 -0.33 51.34
C PHE A 13 34.35 -0.67 49.88
N ALA A 14 35.09 -1.75 49.64
CA ALA A 14 35.04 -2.46 48.39
C ALA A 14 33.60 -2.95 48.24
N THR A 15 32.74 -2.11 47.67
CA THR A 15 31.44 -2.55 47.21
C THR A 15 31.72 -3.41 45.99
N ASP A 16 31.89 -4.72 46.22
CA ASP A 16 31.88 -5.67 45.12
C ASP A 16 30.66 -5.36 44.26
N PRO A 17 30.84 -5.13 42.95
CA PRO A 17 29.72 -4.80 42.09
C PRO A 17 28.70 -5.93 42.22
N LEU A 18 27.46 -5.56 42.55
CA LEU A 18 26.35 -6.51 42.65
C LEU A 18 26.38 -7.46 41.44
N PRO A 19 26.18 -8.77 41.62
CA PRO A 19 26.20 -9.70 40.50
C PRO A 19 25.27 -9.24 39.38
N THR A 20 25.71 -9.34 38.12
CA THR A 20 24.94 -8.95 36.93
C THR A 20 23.47 -9.39 36.96
N PRO A 21 23.10 -10.61 37.41
CA PRO A 21 21.70 -11.03 37.52
C PRO A 21 20.89 -10.22 38.54
N VAL A 22 21.51 -9.78 39.63
CA VAL A 22 20.88 -8.97 40.69
C VAL A 22 20.68 -7.54 40.19
N LEU A 23 21.69 -6.94 39.57
CA LEU A 23 21.55 -5.62 38.93
C LEU A 23 20.49 -5.64 37.83
N ALA A 24 20.46 -6.69 37.01
CA ALA A 24 19.45 -6.85 35.97
C ALA A 24 18.03 -6.85 36.56
N ARG A 25 17.80 -7.56 37.67
CA ARG A 25 16.50 -7.54 38.37
C ARG A 25 16.18 -6.17 38.94
N VAL A 26 17.12 -5.52 39.63
CA VAL A 26 16.88 -4.19 40.22
C VAL A 26 16.51 -3.17 39.14
N ILE A 27 17.25 -3.16 38.03
CA ILE A 27 16.99 -2.26 36.90
C ILE A 27 15.64 -2.61 36.24
N ALA A 28 15.33 -3.89 36.05
CA ALA A 28 14.07 -4.30 35.41
C ALA A 28 12.80 -3.95 36.22
N HIS A 29 12.93 -3.62 37.51
CA HIS A 29 11.82 -3.18 38.37
C HIS A 29 11.76 -1.66 38.55
N SER A 30 12.55 -0.92 37.78
CA SER A 30 12.65 0.54 37.89
C SER A 30 12.24 1.23 36.59
N ASP A 31 11.92 2.52 36.70
CA ASP A 31 11.36 3.33 35.61
C ASP A 31 12.30 3.40 34.40
N PRO A 32 11.88 2.93 33.20
CA PRO A 32 12.68 2.93 31.98
C PRO A 32 13.29 4.29 31.66
N HIS A 33 12.50 5.35 31.83
CA HIS A 33 12.88 6.70 31.42
C HIS A 33 14.04 7.26 32.25
N LYS A 34 14.23 6.75 33.47
CA LYS A 34 15.31 7.18 34.37
C LYS A 34 16.67 6.60 34.00
N TRP A 35 16.70 5.53 33.19
CA TRP A 35 17.96 4.88 32.81
C TRP A 35 18.60 5.44 31.55
N HIS A 36 17.83 6.17 30.71
CA HIS A 36 18.37 6.85 29.52
C HIS A 36 19.43 7.91 29.85
N GLU A 37 19.39 8.51 31.03
CA GLU A 37 20.32 9.56 31.46
C GLU A 37 21.66 9.00 31.97
N LEU A 38 21.72 7.70 32.28
CA LEU A 38 22.89 7.07 32.90
C LEU A 38 23.91 6.64 31.84
N ARG A 39 24.99 7.43 31.71
CA ARG A 39 26.09 7.18 30.75
C ARG A 39 27.02 6.02 31.10
N SER A 40 26.78 5.30 32.20
CA SER A 40 27.65 4.22 32.69
C SER A 40 27.78 3.08 31.67
N ALA A 41 29.02 2.71 31.32
CA ALA A 41 29.31 1.62 30.40
C ALA A 41 28.82 0.27 30.95
N SER A 42 28.94 0.04 32.26
CA SER A 42 28.48 -1.18 32.92
C SER A 42 26.96 -1.32 32.88
N VAL A 43 26.23 -0.22 33.07
CA VAL A 43 24.75 -0.21 32.96
C VAL A 43 24.32 -0.49 31.53
N ARG A 44 24.96 0.13 30.54
CA ARG A 44 24.70 -0.16 29.12
C ARG A 44 25.02 -1.61 28.73
N ALA A 45 26.08 -2.19 29.29
CA ALA A 45 26.39 -3.61 29.08
C ALA A 45 25.32 -4.54 29.69
N ILE A 46 24.77 -4.19 30.85
CA ILE A 46 23.67 -4.94 31.49
C ILE A 46 22.39 -4.82 30.66
N ILE A 47 22.02 -3.61 30.23
CA ILE A 47 20.87 -3.37 29.35
C ILE A 47 21.03 -4.15 28.03
N GLY A 48 22.24 -4.17 27.51
CA GLY A 48 22.64 -4.94 26.34
C GLY A 48 22.65 -6.46 26.55
N SER A 49 22.46 -6.97 27.77
CA SER A 49 22.45 -8.42 27.99
C SER A 49 21.10 -9.05 27.67
N THR A 50 21.10 -10.23 27.05
CA THR A 50 19.89 -11.02 26.78
C THR A 50 19.10 -11.31 28.05
N SER A 51 19.79 -11.65 29.15
CA SER A 51 19.17 -11.96 30.44
C SER A 51 18.35 -10.80 30.99
N PHE A 52 18.89 -9.57 30.89
CA PHE A 52 18.17 -8.38 31.33
C PHE A 52 16.90 -8.17 30.51
N ARG A 53 17.02 -8.21 29.17
CA ARG A 53 15.87 -8.00 28.28
C ARG A 53 14.77 -9.04 28.51
N CYS A 54 15.11 -10.32 28.70
CA CYS A 54 14.13 -11.35 29.03
C CYS A 54 13.41 -11.07 30.35
N GLU A 55 14.13 -10.67 31.41
CA GLU A 55 13.51 -10.39 32.71
C GLU A 55 12.65 -9.12 32.64
N TRP A 56 13.10 -8.11 31.91
CA TRP A 56 12.37 -6.85 31.79
C TRP A 56 11.08 -7.00 31.00
N ILE A 57 11.11 -7.76 29.90
CA ILE A 57 9.90 -8.12 29.15
C ILE A 57 8.90 -8.87 30.02
N CYS A 58 9.37 -9.76 30.91
CA CYS A 58 8.48 -10.40 31.88
C CYS A 58 7.75 -9.35 32.73
N ASN A 59 8.51 -8.40 33.29
CA ASN A 59 7.95 -7.37 34.15
C ASN A 59 6.96 -6.47 33.40
N LEU A 60 7.31 -6.02 32.20
CA LEU A 60 6.43 -5.19 31.37
C LEU A 60 5.16 -5.95 30.95
N ALA A 61 5.29 -7.20 30.53
CA ALA A 61 4.14 -8.02 30.15
C ALA A 61 3.20 -8.31 31.33
N CYS A 62 3.76 -8.56 32.52
CA CYS A 62 2.98 -8.71 33.75
C CYS A 62 2.26 -7.40 34.13
N ALA A 63 2.96 -6.26 34.06
CA ALA A 63 2.36 -4.95 34.38
C ALA A 63 1.26 -4.56 33.38
N ALA A 64 1.43 -4.89 32.10
CA ALA A 64 0.47 -4.61 31.03
C ALA A 64 -0.73 -5.57 31.00
N ASN A 65 -0.74 -6.62 31.84
CA ASN A 65 -1.75 -7.69 31.80
C ASN A 65 -1.96 -8.24 30.38
N VAL A 66 -0.87 -8.58 29.70
CA VAL A 66 -0.91 -9.00 28.29
C VAL A 66 -1.85 -10.21 28.12
N PRO A 67 -2.86 -10.12 27.25
CA PRO A 67 -3.77 -11.23 27.04
C PRO A 67 -3.05 -12.40 26.38
N HIS A 68 -3.39 -13.63 26.80
CA HIS A 68 -2.85 -14.86 26.22
C HIS A 68 -3.13 -15.01 24.72
N ARG A 69 -4.22 -14.40 24.23
CA ARG A 69 -4.58 -14.37 22.81
C ARG A 69 -5.10 -12.96 22.47
N PRO A 70 -4.48 -12.25 21.52
CA PRO A 70 -5.00 -10.97 21.07
C PRO A 70 -6.38 -11.15 20.42
N LYS A 71 -7.31 -10.22 20.65
CA LYS A 71 -8.65 -10.26 20.04
C LYS A 71 -8.74 -9.40 18.78
N ALA A 72 -7.93 -8.35 18.70
CA ALA A 72 -7.86 -7.42 17.58
C ALA A 72 -6.40 -6.97 17.33
N THR A 73 -6.13 -6.40 16.15
CA THR A 73 -4.83 -5.80 15.85
C THR A 73 -4.46 -4.69 16.83
N ASP A 74 -5.44 -3.91 17.30
CA ASP A 74 -5.22 -2.88 18.31
C ASP A 74 -4.62 -3.42 19.61
N ASP A 75 -4.96 -4.66 20.00
CA ASP A 75 -4.33 -5.30 21.15
C ASP A 75 -2.85 -5.60 20.88
N ILE A 76 -2.53 -5.96 19.64
CA ILE A 76 -1.16 -6.24 19.18
C ILE A 76 -0.33 -4.97 19.17
N ILE A 77 -0.82 -3.90 18.56
CA ILE A 77 -0.16 -2.61 18.51
C ILE A 77 0.03 -2.07 19.94
N ARG A 78 -1.04 -2.03 20.75
CA ARG A 78 -0.98 -1.53 22.13
C ARG A 78 0.05 -2.30 22.97
N THR A 79 0.07 -3.63 22.87
CA THR A 79 1.00 -4.45 23.66
C THR A 79 2.44 -4.29 23.16
N THR A 80 2.65 -4.17 21.84
CA THR A 80 3.97 -3.87 21.26
C THR A 80 4.51 -2.57 21.83
N ASN A 81 3.68 -1.51 21.82
CA ASN A 81 4.03 -0.20 22.37
C ASN A 81 4.30 -0.21 23.88
N MET A 82 3.63 -1.10 24.64
CA MET A 82 3.81 -1.18 26.10
C MET A 82 4.96 -2.09 26.54
N VAL A 83 5.36 -3.07 25.72
CA VAL A 83 6.26 -4.15 26.13
C VAL A 83 7.55 -4.18 25.31
N LEU A 84 7.46 -4.03 24.00
CA LEU A 84 8.61 -4.15 23.09
C LEU A 84 9.25 -2.79 22.81
N ASP A 85 8.45 -1.77 22.50
CA ASP A 85 8.94 -0.44 22.16
C ASP A 85 9.79 0.21 23.25
N PRO A 86 9.46 0.11 24.56
CA PRO A 86 10.31 0.70 25.61
C PRO A 86 11.73 0.12 25.62
N ILE A 87 11.89 -1.14 25.19
CA ILE A 87 13.19 -1.80 25.09
C ILE A 87 13.89 -1.37 23.81
N THR A 88 13.15 -1.27 22.70
CA THR A 88 13.66 -0.71 21.45
C THR A 88 14.16 0.70 21.64
N GLU A 89 13.42 1.57 22.32
CA GLU A 89 13.81 2.93 22.67
C GLU A 89 15.08 2.96 23.53
N LEU A 90 15.16 2.08 24.55
CA LEU A 90 16.34 2.01 25.42
C LEU A 90 17.59 1.51 24.69
N VAL A 91 17.45 0.51 23.82
CA VAL A 91 18.57 -0.05 23.05
C VAL A 91 18.90 0.81 21.82
N GLY A 92 17.93 1.59 21.32
CA GLY A 92 18.02 2.43 20.14
C GLY A 92 17.82 1.71 18.80
N SER A 93 17.43 0.42 18.80
CA SER A 93 17.21 -0.36 17.58
C SER A 93 16.56 -1.72 17.85
N ASP A 94 15.63 -2.15 17.00
CA ASP A 94 15.02 -3.50 17.03
C ASP A 94 15.99 -4.66 16.79
N ALA A 95 17.24 -4.37 16.43
CA ALA A 95 18.32 -5.36 16.33
C ALA A 95 18.52 -6.16 17.62
N TRP A 96 18.04 -5.64 18.76
CA TRP A 96 18.06 -6.32 20.05
C TRP A 96 17.28 -7.65 20.05
N ILE A 97 16.24 -7.78 19.22
CA ILE A 97 15.52 -9.04 19.03
C ILE A 97 16.42 -9.96 18.18
N SER A 98 17.26 -10.77 18.83
CA SER A 98 18.22 -11.66 18.17
C SER A 98 17.83 -13.13 18.32
N GLU A 99 18.48 -14.02 17.55
CA GLU A 99 18.31 -15.47 17.70
C GLU A 99 18.60 -15.95 19.12
N ASN A 100 19.66 -15.41 19.74
CA ASN A 100 19.99 -15.70 21.13
C ASN A 100 18.91 -15.22 22.11
N PHE A 101 18.30 -14.07 21.83
CA PHE A 101 17.21 -13.55 22.66
C PHE A 101 15.96 -14.42 22.57
N ILE A 102 15.54 -14.79 21.35
CA ILE A 102 14.37 -15.64 21.13
C ILE A 102 14.57 -16.99 21.82
N ARG A 103 15.72 -17.64 21.64
CA ARG A 103 16.05 -18.92 22.30
C ARG A 103 16.10 -18.80 23.83
N ALA A 104 16.65 -17.71 24.35
CA ALA A 104 16.70 -17.48 25.80
C ALA A 104 15.29 -17.27 26.37
N LEU A 105 14.43 -16.50 25.68
CA LEU A 105 13.06 -16.27 26.10
C LEU A 105 12.23 -17.56 26.07
N GLU A 106 12.36 -18.35 25.00
CA GLU A 106 11.75 -19.67 24.86
C GLU A 106 12.18 -20.61 25.99
N TYR A 107 13.49 -20.74 26.23
CA TYR A 107 14.04 -21.66 27.22
C TYR A 107 13.70 -21.27 28.66
N HIS A 108 13.86 -20.00 29.02
CA HIS A 108 13.67 -19.55 30.40
C HIS A 108 12.21 -19.23 30.74
N ARG A 109 11.40 -18.80 29.75
CA ARG A 109 10.03 -18.29 29.95
C ARG A 109 9.08 -18.76 28.85
N PRO A 110 8.89 -20.07 28.64
CA PRO A 110 8.16 -20.62 27.49
C PRO A 110 6.70 -20.13 27.39
N ARG A 111 5.99 -20.00 28.52
CA ARG A 111 4.61 -19.48 28.54
C ARG A 111 4.51 -18.03 28.09
N LEU A 112 5.47 -17.21 28.51
CA LEU A 112 5.54 -15.81 28.11
C LEU A 112 5.94 -15.70 26.65
N PHE A 113 6.88 -16.52 26.18
CA PHE A 113 7.27 -16.58 24.77
C PHE A 113 6.07 -16.87 23.86
N ILE A 114 5.27 -17.89 24.17
CA ILE A 114 4.04 -18.21 23.43
C ILE A 114 3.06 -17.04 23.45
N THR A 115 2.86 -16.43 24.63
CA THR A 115 1.98 -15.26 24.77
C THR A 115 2.49 -14.09 23.93
N LEU A 116 3.80 -13.86 23.87
CA LEU A 116 4.40 -12.74 23.17
C LEU A 116 4.63 -12.97 21.67
N ALA A 117 4.46 -14.20 21.18
CA ALA A 117 4.78 -14.57 19.81
C ALA A 117 4.08 -13.69 18.74
N PRO A 118 2.77 -13.37 18.83
CA PRO A 118 2.12 -12.50 17.83
C PRO A 118 2.76 -11.11 17.73
N TYR A 119 3.13 -10.52 18.87
CA TYR A 119 3.72 -9.18 18.97
C TYR A 119 5.17 -9.15 18.47
N LEU A 120 5.93 -10.21 18.79
CA LEU A 120 7.28 -10.41 18.25
C LEU A 120 7.25 -10.59 16.72
N VAL A 121 6.33 -11.40 16.21
CA VAL A 121 6.15 -11.60 14.76
C VAL A 121 5.80 -10.28 14.08
N TRP A 122 4.85 -9.50 14.61
CA TRP A 122 4.50 -8.17 14.10
C TRP A 122 5.73 -7.26 13.97
N THR A 123 6.48 -7.10 15.05
CA THR A 123 7.68 -6.24 15.11
C THR A 123 8.75 -6.70 14.12
N LEU A 124 8.98 -8.02 14.04
CA LEU A 124 9.98 -8.61 13.16
C LEU A 124 9.61 -8.50 11.68
N LEU A 125 8.32 -8.63 11.33
CA LEU A 125 7.85 -8.46 9.96
C LEU A 125 7.93 -6.99 9.53
N LEU A 126 7.54 -6.05 10.39
CA LEU A 126 7.73 -4.61 10.12
C LEU A 126 9.21 -4.23 9.97
N SER A 127 10.11 -4.93 10.67
CA SER A 127 11.55 -4.75 10.55
C SER A 127 12.19 -5.53 9.39
N GLU A 128 11.41 -6.22 8.55
CA GLU A 128 11.88 -7.05 7.42
C GLU A 128 12.81 -8.21 7.84
N ARG A 129 12.63 -8.74 9.06
CA ARG A 129 13.45 -9.82 9.63
C ARG A 129 12.76 -11.18 9.52
N GLN A 130 12.44 -11.57 8.28
CA GLN A 130 11.67 -12.78 7.94
C GLN A 130 12.17 -14.04 8.65
N ARG A 131 13.49 -14.30 8.65
CA ARG A 131 14.08 -15.49 9.29
C ARG A 131 13.74 -15.59 10.79
N LEU A 132 13.76 -14.47 11.50
CA LEU A 132 13.45 -14.45 12.92
C LEU A 132 11.95 -14.56 13.16
N ALA A 133 11.12 -13.93 12.31
CA ALA A 133 9.67 -14.10 12.37
C ALA A 133 9.28 -15.58 12.19
N SER A 134 9.86 -16.28 11.21
CA SER A 134 9.68 -17.72 11.00
C SER A 134 10.08 -18.54 12.23
N MET A 135 11.22 -18.20 12.84
CA MET A 135 11.69 -18.89 14.04
C MET A 135 10.74 -18.69 15.22
N VAL A 136 10.24 -17.47 15.44
CA VAL A 136 9.23 -17.20 16.48
C VAL A 136 7.97 -18.01 16.21
N ALA A 137 7.40 -17.92 15.00
CA ALA A 137 6.17 -18.61 14.63
C ALA A 137 6.30 -20.14 14.80
N THR A 138 7.42 -20.71 14.37
CA THR A 138 7.70 -22.15 14.45
C THR A 138 7.86 -22.61 15.89
N HIS A 139 8.68 -21.92 16.69
CA HIS A 139 8.99 -22.33 18.05
C HIS A 139 7.81 -22.12 19.01
N SER A 140 6.97 -21.12 18.77
CA SER A 140 5.78 -20.88 19.58
C SER A 140 4.57 -21.71 19.13
N HIS A 141 4.67 -22.44 18.02
CA HIS A 141 3.54 -23.05 17.32
C HIS A 141 2.40 -22.04 17.10
N LEU A 142 2.75 -20.83 16.64
CA LEU A 142 1.78 -19.76 16.46
C LEU A 142 0.82 -20.13 15.32
N ASP A 143 -0.45 -20.34 15.66
CA ASP A 143 -1.52 -20.41 14.66
C ASP A 143 -1.77 -19.02 14.08
N LEU A 144 -1.38 -18.80 12.82
CA LEU A 144 -1.61 -17.53 12.14
C LEU A 144 -3.10 -17.26 11.87
N CYS A 145 -3.98 -18.24 12.00
CA CYS A 145 -5.44 -18.01 11.93
C CYS A 145 -5.93 -17.12 13.09
N ILE A 146 -5.14 -16.99 14.17
CA ILE A 146 -5.38 -16.02 15.24
C ILE A 146 -5.24 -14.58 14.73
N LEU A 147 -4.39 -14.36 13.73
CA LEU A 147 -4.23 -13.08 13.07
C LEU A 147 -5.41 -12.92 12.11
N ASN A 148 -6.39 -12.11 12.51
CA ASN A 148 -7.56 -11.84 11.68
C ASN A 148 -7.16 -11.06 10.41
N GLY A 149 -8.08 -10.97 9.43
CA GLY A 149 -7.78 -10.23 8.19
C GLY A 149 -7.43 -8.76 8.40
N GLN A 150 -7.84 -8.18 9.53
CA GLN A 150 -7.47 -6.84 9.94
C GLN A 150 -5.97 -6.73 10.22
N PHE A 151 -5.36 -7.70 10.91
CA PHE A 151 -3.92 -7.73 11.16
C PHE A 151 -3.11 -7.74 9.87
N VAL A 152 -3.47 -8.61 8.93
CA VAL A 152 -2.80 -8.72 7.64
C VAL A 152 -2.95 -7.42 6.86
N ARG A 153 -4.14 -6.81 6.89
CA ARG A 153 -4.38 -5.51 6.25
C ARG A 153 -3.48 -4.42 6.83
N ASP A 154 -3.44 -4.27 8.14
CA ASP A 154 -2.63 -3.23 8.81
C ASP A 154 -1.13 -3.43 8.53
N LEU A 155 -0.69 -4.69 8.46
CA LEU A 155 0.69 -5.02 8.10
C LEU A 155 1.02 -4.59 6.67
N LEU A 156 0.13 -4.89 5.72
CA LEU A 156 0.30 -4.57 4.30
C LEU A 156 0.09 -3.08 3.99
N GLU A 157 -0.72 -2.36 4.75
CA GLU A 157 -0.86 -0.89 4.65
C GLU A 157 0.47 -0.20 4.98
N ASN A 158 1.22 -0.73 5.95
CA ASN A 158 2.53 -0.18 6.33
C ASN A 158 3.65 -0.61 5.36
N LYS A 159 3.68 -1.90 4.99
CA LYS A 159 4.76 -2.49 4.18
C LYS A 159 4.22 -3.50 3.16
N PRO A 160 3.71 -3.02 2.01
CA PRO A 160 3.13 -3.88 1.00
C PRO A 160 4.24 -4.57 0.19
N PHE A 161 4.72 -5.71 0.67
CA PHE A 161 5.74 -6.52 -0.01
C PHE A 161 5.23 -7.92 -0.34
N VAL A 162 5.55 -8.42 -1.53
CA VAL A 162 5.15 -9.78 -1.96
C VAL A 162 5.70 -10.85 -1.03
N TRP A 163 6.98 -10.73 -0.61
CA TRP A 163 7.61 -11.70 0.30
C TRP A 163 6.83 -11.87 1.61
N MET A 164 6.12 -10.83 2.06
CA MET A 164 5.34 -10.86 3.28
C MET A 164 4.05 -11.68 3.10
N LEU A 165 3.40 -11.55 1.95
CA LEU A 165 2.27 -12.40 1.58
C LEU A 165 2.72 -13.86 1.41
N GLU A 166 3.84 -14.11 0.72
CA GLU A 166 4.44 -15.44 0.59
C GLU A 166 4.80 -16.04 1.96
N TRP A 167 5.31 -15.22 2.89
CA TRP A 167 5.63 -15.66 4.24
C TRP A 167 4.37 -16.03 5.01
N LEU A 168 3.31 -15.22 4.94
CA LEU A 168 2.04 -15.50 5.61
C LEU A 168 1.46 -16.83 5.12
N GLU A 169 1.42 -17.04 3.81
CA GLU A 169 0.94 -18.28 3.21
C GLU A 169 1.80 -19.49 3.62
N SER A 170 3.13 -19.37 3.56
CA SER A 170 4.06 -20.42 3.97
C SER A 170 3.92 -20.83 5.44
N ASN A 171 3.33 -19.97 6.28
CA ASN A 171 3.05 -20.23 7.68
C ASN A 171 1.57 -20.57 7.95
N GLY A 172 0.83 -20.99 6.92
CA GLY A 172 -0.50 -21.57 7.03
C GLY A 172 -1.67 -20.60 6.84
N LEU A 173 -1.41 -19.38 6.35
CA LEU A 173 -2.49 -18.45 6.01
C LEU A 173 -3.08 -18.78 4.63
N GLU A 174 -4.29 -19.36 4.59
CA GLU A 174 -4.99 -19.60 3.32
C GLU A 174 -5.58 -18.29 2.76
N MET A 175 -4.93 -17.71 1.74
CA MET A 175 -5.33 -16.41 1.16
C MET A 175 -6.77 -16.38 0.64
N HIS A 176 -7.28 -17.51 0.15
CA HIS A 176 -8.64 -17.63 -0.36
C HIS A 176 -9.70 -17.34 0.72
N ASP A 177 -9.52 -17.90 1.92
CA ASP A 177 -10.44 -17.73 3.05
C ASP A 177 -10.47 -16.27 3.52
N PHE A 178 -9.33 -15.59 3.48
CA PHE A 178 -9.20 -14.20 3.89
C PHE A 178 -9.84 -13.22 2.90
N HIS A 179 -9.87 -13.56 1.62
CA HIS A 179 -10.58 -12.78 0.61
C HIS A 179 -12.10 -12.86 0.81
N GLN A 180 -12.65 -14.06 1.03
CA GLN A 180 -14.10 -14.24 1.22
C GLN A 180 -14.64 -13.51 2.46
N GLN A 181 -13.79 -13.23 3.45
CA GLN A 181 -14.19 -12.52 4.66
C GLN A 181 -14.23 -10.99 4.50
N GLU A 182 -13.95 -10.43 3.32
CA GLU A 182 -13.92 -8.97 2.99
C GLU A 182 -13.03 -8.08 3.89
N LYS A 183 -12.30 -8.67 4.83
CA LYS A 183 -11.55 -7.93 5.86
C LYS A 183 -10.10 -7.66 5.52
N CYS A 184 -9.50 -8.49 4.66
CA CYS A 184 -8.07 -8.43 4.36
C CYS A 184 -7.78 -7.50 3.17
N PHE A 185 -8.38 -7.78 2.01
CA PHE A 185 -8.16 -7.02 0.77
C PHE A 185 -9.40 -6.21 0.42
N ASN A 186 -9.61 -5.11 1.14
CA ASN A 186 -10.71 -4.20 0.82
C ASN A 186 -10.37 -3.35 -0.43
N MET A 187 -11.37 -2.64 -0.95
CA MET A 187 -11.15 -1.77 -2.11
C MET A 187 -10.09 -0.70 -1.86
N SER A 188 -9.94 -0.22 -0.62
CA SER A 188 -8.96 0.82 -0.26
C SER A 188 -7.51 0.37 -0.48
N ILE A 189 -7.14 -0.81 0.04
CA ILE A 189 -5.77 -1.31 -0.09
C ILE A 189 -5.44 -1.67 -1.55
N LEU A 190 -6.39 -2.30 -2.25
CA LEU A 190 -6.23 -2.64 -3.67
C LEU A 190 -6.08 -1.38 -4.53
N THR A 191 -6.87 -0.34 -4.25
CA THR A 191 -6.74 0.96 -4.93
C THR A 191 -5.38 1.58 -4.66
N SER A 192 -4.91 1.57 -3.41
CA SER A 192 -3.57 2.07 -3.07
C SER A 192 -2.47 1.35 -3.83
N TRP A 193 -2.59 0.04 -4.03
CA TRP A 193 -1.64 -0.75 -4.80
C TRP A 193 -1.69 -0.41 -6.30
N VAL A 194 -2.88 -0.23 -6.86
CA VAL A 194 -3.06 0.22 -8.26
C VAL A 194 -2.45 1.60 -8.47
N MET A 195 -2.74 2.57 -7.59
CA MET A 195 -2.19 3.92 -7.67
C MET A 195 -0.67 3.95 -7.53
N SER A 196 -0.10 2.98 -6.82
CA SER A 196 1.35 2.80 -6.68
C SER A 196 1.95 1.82 -7.70
N SER A 197 1.17 1.40 -8.69
CA SER A 197 1.54 0.44 -9.75
C SER A 197 2.20 -0.85 -9.23
N ARG A 198 1.69 -1.37 -8.12
CA ARG A 198 2.15 -2.61 -7.47
C ARG A 198 1.52 -3.84 -8.11
N ILE A 199 1.86 -4.05 -9.39
CA ILE A 199 1.42 -5.21 -10.18
C ILE A 199 1.88 -6.52 -9.52
N ASP A 200 3.03 -6.51 -8.85
CA ASP A 200 3.60 -7.63 -8.12
C ASP A 200 2.64 -8.17 -7.05
N LEU A 201 2.02 -7.30 -6.26
CA LEU A 201 1.04 -7.67 -5.22
C LEU A 201 -0.29 -8.12 -5.82
N LEU A 202 -0.76 -7.43 -6.86
CA LEU A 202 -2.00 -7.79 -7.55
C LEU A 202 -1.86 -9.15 -8.26
N SER A 203 -0.69 -9.42 -8.84
CA SER A 203 -0.35 -10.68 -9.50
C SER A 203 -0.31 -11.83 -8.49
N PHE A 204 0.28 -11.60 -7.32
CA PHE A 204 0.23 -12.56 -6.22
C PHE A 204 -1.23 -12.92 -5.91
N LEU A 205 -2.09 -11.94 -5.62
CA LEU A 205 -3.50 -12.23 -5.33
C LEU A 205 -4.20 -13.01 -6.46
N ALA A 206 -3.98 -12.63 -7.71
CA ALA A 206 -4.58 -13.29 -8.87
C ALA A 206 -4.12 -14.76 -9.02
N GLN A 207 -2.84 -15.06 -8.76
CA GLN A 207 -2.30 -16.42 -8.80
C GLN A 207 -2.93 -17.33 -7.73
N HIS A 208 -3.29 -16.75 -6.57
CA HIS A 208 -3.96 -17.46 -5.48
C HIS A 208 -5.50 -17.42 -5.59
N HIS A 209 -6.03 -17.31 -6.81
CA HIS A 209 -7.47 -17.35 -7.12
C HIS A 209 -8.31 -16.31 -6.35
N THR A 210 -7.71 -15.18 -6.01
CA THR A 210 -8.41 -14.05 -5.39
C THR A 210 -9.14 -13.27 -6.48
N ASN A 211 -10.46 -13.09 -6.34
CA ASN A 211 -11.24 -12.35 -7.33
C ASN A 211 -11.02 -10.85 -7.18
N LEU A 212 -10.29 -10.25 -8.11
CA LEU A 212 -10.06 -8.81 -8.12
C LEU A 212 -11.29 -8.06 -8.67
N PRO A 213 -11.75 -6.97 -8.04
CA PRO A 213 -12.78 -6.08 -8.57
C PRO A 213 -12.22 -5.23 -9.73
N ALA A 214 -11.80 -5.88 -10.82
CA ALA A 214 -11.01 -5.29 -11.90
C ALA A 214 -11.64 -4.04 -12.52
N ARG A 215 -12.98 -3.98 -12.63
CA ARG A 215 -13.69 -2.79 -13.14
C ARG A 215 -13.41 -1.56 -12.31
N SER A 216 -13.67 -1.66 -11.01
CA SER A 216 -13.46 -0.55 -10.09
C SER A 216 -11.98 -0.18 -10.00
N LEU A 217 -11.07 -1.17 -10.08
CA LEU A 217 -9.64 -0.91 -10.08
C LEU A 217 -9.16 -0.20 -11.36
N LEU A 218 -9.75 -0.51 -12.52
CA LEU A 218 -9.42 0.14 -13.79
C LEU A 218 -9.78 1.63 -13.78
N GLU A 219 -10.87 2.03 -13.12
CA GLU A 219 -11.24 3.44 -12.96
C GLU A 219 -10.12 4.25 -12.28
N TYR A 220 -9.45 3.68 -11.26
CA TYR A 220 -8.29 4.31 -10.63
C TYR A 220 -7.01 4.17 -11.46
N ALA A 221 -6.83 3.04 -12.15
CA ALA A 221 -5.64 2.77 -12.93
C ALA A 221 -5.46 3.77 -14.08
N LEU A 222 -6.56 4.16 -14.73
CA LEU A 222 -6.57 5.12 -15.84
C LEU A 222 -5.94 6.47 -15.47
N SER A 223 -6.16 6.94 -14.24
CA SER A 223 -5.75 8.27 -13.78
C SER A 223 -4.45 8.26 -12.95
N HIS A 224 -4.07 7.12 -12.37
CA HIS A 224 -2.97 7.08 -11.40
C HIS A 224 -1.88 6.08 -11.74
N SER A 225 -2.11 5.11 -12.63
CA SER A 225 -1.21 3.97 -12.81
C SER A 225 -0.54 3.95 -14.19
N THR A 226 0.17 2.86 -14.48
CA THR A 226 0.91 2.66 -15.73
C THR A 226 0.12 1.82 -16.74
N PRO A 227 0.46 1.89 -18.04
CA PRO A 227 -0.08 0.99 -19.07
C PRO A 227 -0.02 -0.49 -18.71
N GLU A 228 1.07 -0.95 -18.08
CA GLU A 228 1.25 -2.35 -17.71
C GLU A 228 0.25 -2.78 -16.61
N THR A 229 -0.08 -1.87 -15.70
CA THR A 229 -1.10 -2.15 -14.65
C THR A 229 -2.48 -2.26 -15.28
N VAL A 230 -2.76 -1.45 -16.29
CA VAL A 230 -4.01 -1.52 -17.06
C VAL A 230 -4.09 -2.83 -17.84
N ASP A 231 -3.03 -3.24 -18.54
CA ASP A 231 -2.96 -4.53 -19.26
C ASP A 231 -3.24 -5.70 -18.33
N PHE A 232 -2.57 -5.71 -17.17
CA PHE A 232 -2.79 -6.71 -16.14
C PHE A 232 -4.27 -6.77 -15.70
N LEU A 233 -4.88 -5.63 -15.40
CA LEU A 233 -6.28 -5.61 -14.93
C LEU A 233 -7.26 -6.02 -16.03
N VAL A 234 -7.04 -5.62 -17.29
CA VAL A 234 -7.87 -6.03 -18.43
C VAL A 234 -7.78 -7.54 -18.66
N SER A 235 -6.56 -8.11 -18.66
CA SER A 235 -6.36 -9.55 -18.85
C SER A 235 -7.03 -10.37 -17.75
N HIS A 236 -7.00 -9.89 -16.50
CA HIS A 236 -7.62 -10.58 -15.37
C HIS A 236 -9.14 -10.36 -15.29
N SER A 237 -9.66 -9.23 -15.77
CA SER A 237 -11.10 -8.98 -15.88
C SER A 237 -11.81 -9.99 -16.79
N SER A 238 -11.07 -10.56 -17.75
CA SER A 238 -11.57 -11.56 -18.70
C SER A 238 -12.06 -12.86 -18.04
N ASN A 239 -11.63 -13.12 -16.80
CA ASN A 239 -12.02 -14.31 -16.03
C ASN A 239 -13.30 -14.10 -15.21
N ASN A 240 -13.84 -12.87 -15.18
CA ASN A 240 -15.05 -12.52 -14.44
C ASN A 240 -16.30 -12.57 -15.35
N GLN A 241 -17.49 -12.68 -14.75
CA GLN A 241 -18.76 -12.80 -15.49
C GLN A 241 -19.05 -11.63 -16.45
N ASN A 242 -18.43 -10.46 -16.25
CA ASN A 242 -18.52 -9.30 -17.13
C ASN A 242 -17.10 -8.82 -17.50
N PRO A 243 -16.49 -9.40 -18.55
CA PRO A 243 -15.17 -8.99 -19.01
C PRO A 243 -15.21 -7.56 -19.54
N ILE A 244 -14.16 -6.78 -19.28
CA ILE A 244 -14.04 -5.41 -19.79
C ILE A 244 -13.31 -5.45 -21.11
N SER A 245 -13.94 -4.96 -22.16
CA SER A 245 -13.29 -4.82 -23.46
C SER A 245 -12.46 -3.54 -23.54
N TRP A 246 -11.50 -3.51 -24.46
CA TRP A 246 -10.77 -2.28 -24.79
C TRP A 246 -11.69 -1.14 -25.25
N ASN A 247 -12.83 -1.45 -25.89
CA ASN A 247 -13.85 -0.47 -26.23
C ASN A 247 -14.48 0.18 -24.99
N ASP A 248 -14.79 -0.63 -23.97
CA ASP A 248 -15.32 -0.10 -22.70
C ASP A 248 -14.28 0.79 -22.02
N LEU A 249 -13.02 0.36 -22.03
CA LEU A 249 -11.91 1.10 -21.45
C LEU A 249 -11.64 2.42 -22.18
N LEU A 250 -11.73 2.43 -23.51
CA LEU A 250 -11.64 3.66 -24.30
C LEU A 250 -12.74 4.65 -23.91
N MET A 251 -13.97 4.18 -23.74
CA MET A 251 -15.08 5.04 -23.31
C MET A 251 -14.86 5.58 -21.89
N MET A 252 -14.44 4.74 -20.94
CA MET A 252 -14.10 5.18 -19.58
C MET A 252 -13.00 6.25 -19.59
N ALA A 253 -11.93 6.01 -20.36
CA ALA A 253 -10.79 6.92 -20.53
C ALA A 253 -11.16 8.26 -21.19
N CYS A 254 -12.17 8.29 -22.07
CA CYS A 254 -12.68 9.51 -22.69
C CYS A 254 -13.65 10.29 -21.80
N THR A 255 -14.25 9.64 -20.81
CA THR A 255 -15.17 10.29 -19.86
C THR A 255 -14.47 10.85 -18.63
N ASP A 256 -13.31 10.28 -18.26
CA ASP A 256 -12.52 10.76 -17.13
C ASP A 256 -11.44 11.75 -17.58
N ALA A 257 -11.61 13.01 -17.17
CA ALA A 257 -10.67 14.10 -17.42
C ALA A 257 -9.27 13.82 -16.83
N MET A 258 -9.21 13.06 -15.72
CA MET A 258 -7.95 12.76 -15.03
C MET A 258 -7.18 11.60 -15.66
N THR A 259 -7.71 10.97 -16.72
CA THR A 259 -7.00 9.89 -17.41
C THR A 259 -5.63 10.37 -17.90
N ARG A 260 -4.58 9.65 -17.50
CA ARG A 260 -3.20 9.96 -17.90
C ARG A 260 -3.02 9.77 -19.40
N LEU A 261 -2.24 10.64 -20.03
CA LEU A 261 -2.09 10.66 -21.49
C LEU A 261 -1.37 9.41 -22.03
N ASP A 262 -0.35 8.92 -21.33
CA ASP A 262 0.39 7.70 -21.70
C ASP A 262 -0.52 6.46 -21.65
N VAL A 263 -1.32 6.34 -20.59
CA VAL A 263 -2.33 5.29 -20.46
C VAL A 263 -3.40 5.42 -21.55
N PHE A 264 -3.88 6.62 -21.82
CA PHE A 264 -4.86 6.85 -22.88
C PHE A 264 -4.33 6.41 -24.25
N GLN A 265 -3.09 6.80 -24.60
CA GLN A 265 -2.46 6.39 -25.85
C GLN A 265 -2.34 4.87 -25.96
N HIS A 266 -1.98 4.20 -24.86
CA HIS A 266 -1.94 2.75 -24.79
C HIS A 266 -3.32 2.12 -25.02
N VAL A 267 -4.37 2.65 -24.40
CA VAL A 267 -5.75 2.20 -24.63
C VAL A 267 -6.14 2.35 -26.11
N VAL A 268 -5.81 3.48 -26.74
CA VAL A 268 -6.11 3.70 -28.18
C VAL A 268 -5.41 2.66 -29.07
N VAL A 269 -4.13 2.37 -28.81
CA VAL A 269 -3.36 1.39 -29.60
C VAL A 269 -3.96 -0.02 -29.50
N ASN A 270 -4.50 -0.38 -28.34
CA ASN A 270 -5.09 -1.69 -28.10
C ASN A 270 -6.59 -1.78 -28.44
N THR A 271 -7.24 -0.66 -28.76
CA THR A 271 -8.67 -0.66 -29.10
C THR A 271 -8.85 -0.85 -30.60
N GLU A 272 -9.64 -1.85 -31.00
CA GLU A 272 -9.97 -2.03 -32.42
C GLU A 272 -10.80 -0.86 -32.96
N PRO A 273 -10.43 -0.31 -34.13
CA PRO A 273 -11.20 0.76 -34.78
C PRO A 273 -12.65 0.33 -35.02
N SER A 274 -13.59 1.07 -34.42
CA SER A 274 -15.02 0.78 -34.49
C SER A 274 -15.86 2.05 -34.31
N ILE A 275 -17.19 1.93 -34.32
CA ILE A 275 -18.09 3.09 -34.10
C ILE A 275 -17.88 3.75 -32.72
N VAL A 276 -17.27 3.02 -31.79
CA VAL A 276 -16.88 3.52 -30.47
C VAL A 276 -15.90 4.67 -30.58
N TRP A 277 -15.04 4.70 -31.60
CA TRP A 277 -14.09 5.80 -31.79
C TRP A 277 -14.79 7.13 -32.11
N THR A 278 -15.88 7.07 -32.87
CA THR A 278 -16.75 8.23 -33.12
C THR A 278 -17.34 8.76 -31.80
N PHE A 279 -17.83 7.84 -30.95
CA PHE A 279 -18.37 8.22 -29.63
C PHE A 279 -17.28 8.80 -28.72
N ALA A 280 -16.13 8.13 -28.63
CA ALA A 280 -14.97 8.56 -27.84
C ALA A 280 -14.53 9.98 -28.21
N ALA A 281 -14.38 10.26 -29.51
CA ALA A 281 -14.00 11.56 -30.01
C ALA A 281 -15.04 12.65 -29.73
N CYS A 282 -16.34 12.35 -29.87
CA CYS A 282 -17.43 13.25 -29.46
C CYS A 282 -17.44 13.50 -27.94
N CYS A 283 -17.15 12.48 -27.12
CA CYS A 283 -17.04 12.60 -25.67
C CYS A 283 -15.90 13.55 -25.28
N LEU A 284 -14.69 13.34 -25.81
CA LEU A 284 -13.54 14.21 -25.55
C LEU A 284 -13.83 15.67 -25.90
N ALA A 285 -14.41 15.91 -27.08
CA ALA A 285 -14.79 17.25 -27.50
C ALA A 285 -15.86 17.90 -26.60
N SER A 286 -16.80 17.11 -26.10
CA SER A 286 -17.87 17.59 -25.21
C SER A 286 -17.36 17.97 -23.82
N HIS A 287 -16.28 17.33 -23.35
CA HIS A 287 -15.69 17.57 -22.03
C HIS A 287 -14.37 18.37 -22.12
N ALA A 288 -14.06 18.96 -23.28
CA ALA A 288 -12.81 19.68 -23.51
C ALA A 288 -12.57 20.90 -22.59
N MET A 289 -13.62 21.43 -21.95
CA MET A 289 -13.47 22.47 -20.92
C MET A 289 -12.98 21.94 -19.57
N LEU A 290 -13.21 20.66 -19.28
CA LEU A 290 -12.89 20.00 -18.01
C LEU A 290 -11.59 19.19 -18.09
N ASP A 291 -11.13 18.88 -19.30
CA ASP A 291 -9.94 18.08 -19.56
C ASP A 291 -8.98 18.86 -20.47
N ASP A 292 -7.92 19.41 -19.87
CA ASP A 292 -6.88 20.18 -20.57
C ASP A 292 -6.17 19.34 -21.65
N ASN A 293 -6.21 18.01 -21.54
CA ASN A 293 -5.61 17.08 -22.49
C ASN A 293 -6.62 16.53 -23.51
N ALA A 294 -7.89 16.94 -23.48
CA ALA A 294 -8.94 16.37 -24.35
C ALA A 294 -8.58 16.42 -25.83
N TYR A 295 -8.01 17.53 -26.29
CA TYR A 295 -7.61 17.67 -27.70
C TYR A 295 -6.37 16.83 -28.03
N VAL A 296 -5.44 16.67 -27.08
CA VAL A 296 -4.26 15.79 -27.26
C VAL A 296 -4.69 14.33 -27.33
N LYS A 297 -5.64 13.91 -26.47
CA LYS A 297 -6.29 12.60 -26.50
C LYS A 297 -7.01 12.37 -27.84
N PHE A 298 -7.76 13.35 -28.32
CA PHE A 298 -8.41 13.28 -29.64
C PHE A 298 -7.40 13.18 -30.79
N SER A 299 -6.30 13.94 -30.71
CA SER A 299 -5.23 13.86 -31.70
C SER A 299 -4.60 12.46 -31.73
N ALA A 300 -4.44 11.80 -30.57
CA ALA A 300 -3.98 10.42 -30.51
C ALA A 300 -4.95 9.45 -31.20
N LEU A 301 -6.27 9.60 -30.97
CA LEU A 301 -7.32 8.85 -31.66
C LEU A 301 -7.36 9.12 -33.17
N ARG A 302 -7.05 10.33 -33.62
CA ARG A 302 -7.03 10.70 -35.03
C ARG A 302 -5.82 10.13 -35.77
N ASN A 303 -4.69 10.09 -35.09
CA ASN A 303 -3.41 9.68 -35.69
C ASN A 303 -3.26 8.14 -35.77
N SER A 304 -4.16 7.38 -35.17
CA SER A 304 -4.16 5.93 -35.24
C SER A 304 -4.71 5.41 -36.58
N SER A 305 -4.26 4.23 -36.98
CA SER A 305 -4.59 3.64 -38.28
C SER A 305 -6.10 3.44 -38.43
N ASN A 306 -6.65 3.81 -39.59
CA ASN A 306 -8.08 3.74 -39.92
C ASN A 306 -9.00 4.64 -39.11
N ALA A 307 -8.46 5.58 -38.29
CA ALA A 307 -9.26 6.53 -37.52
C ALA A 307 -10.25 7.31 -38.39
N GLU A 308 -9.79 7.80 -39.55
CA GLU A 308 -10.59 8.61 -40.48
C GLU A 308 -11.89 7.92 -40.91
N GLN A 309 -11.86 6.59 -41.13
CA GLN A 309 -13.04 5.81 -41.53
C GLN A 309 -14.11 5.73 -40.45
N TRP A 310 -13.74 5.94 -39.19
CA TRP A 310 -14.62 5.85 -38.03
C TRP A 310 -14.99 7.22 -37.48
N LEU A 311 -14.04 8.14 -37.39
CA LEU A 311 -14.27 9.51 -36.94
C LEU A 311 -15.23 10.27 -37.85
N THR A 312 -15.39 9.87 -39.11
CA THR A 312 -16.33 10.51 -40.04
C THR A 312 -17.74 9.91 -40.01
N ARG A 313 -17.95 8.77 -39.32
CA ARG A 313 -19.24 8.08 -39.32
C ARG A 313 -20.30 8.85 -38.56
N SER A 314 -21.52 8.73 -39.07
CA SER A 314 -22.69 9.25 -38.38
C SER A 314 -23.10 8.36 -37.21
N LEU A 315 -23.45 9.00 -36.08
CA LEU A 315 -24.08 8.39 -34.92
C LEU A 315 -25.60 8.55 -35.04
N ARG A 316 -26.32 7.45 -35.30
CA ARG A 316 -27.79 7.45 -35.41
C ARG A 316 -28.35 8.46 -36.43
N GLY A 317 -27.64 8.69 -37.53
CA GLY A 317 -28.05 9.63 -38.58
C GLY A 317 -27.61 11.08 -38.34
N ARG A 318 -26.91 11.38 -37.23
CA ARG A 318 -26.25 12.67 -37.00
C ARG A 318 -24.75 12.57 -37.20
N THR A 319 -24.14 13.58 -37.79
CA THR A 319 -22.68 13.69 -37.92
C THR A 319 -22.06 14.07 -36.57
N PRO A 320 -20.79 13.72 -36.32
CA PRO A 320 -20.08 14.16 -35.12
C PRO A 320 -20.15 15.67 -34.90
N ILE A 321 -20.05 16.45 -35.99
CA ILE A 321 -20.08 17.91 -35.86
C ILE A 321 -21.47 18.42 -35.46
N GLU A 322 -22.56 17.83 -35.96
CA GLU A 322 -23.92 18.17 -35.49
C GLU A 322 -24.05 17.90 -33.98
N CYS A 323 -23.55 16.75 -33.50
CA CYS A 323 -23.55 16.43 -32.07
C CYS A 323 -22.75 17.43 -31.22
N LEU A 324 -21.64 17.96 -31.75
CA LEU A 324 -20.85 18.99 -31.08
C LEU A 324 -21.54 20.36 -31.09
N CYS A 325 -22.13 20.74 -32.22
CA CYS A 325 -22.85 22.01 -32.35
C CYS A 325 -24.04 22.12 -31.40
N GLU A 326 -24.73 21.01 -31.10
CA GLU A 326 -25.82 20.97 -30.11
C GLU A 326 -25.37 21.39 -28.69
N ARG A 327 -24.08 21.23 -28.38
CA ARG A 327 -23.49 21.53 -27.07
C ARG A 327 -22.67 22.82 -27.07
N LEU A 328 -22.58 23.51 -28.21
CA LEU A 328 -21.75 24.69 -28.36
C LEU A 328 -22.38 25.89 -27.63
N THR A 329 -21.58 26.52 -26.78
CA THR A 329 -21.88 27.78 -26.12
C THR A 329 -20.78 28.79 -26.46
N TYR A 330 -21.02 30.07 -26.20
CA TYR A 330 -19.97 31.07 -26.37
C TYR A 330 -18.75 30.78 -25.48
N GLU A 331 -18.99 30.26 -24.27
CA GLU A 331 -17.96 29.97 -23.27
C GLU A 331 -17.07 28.78 -23.65
N ASN A 332 -17.62 27.76 -24.32
CA ASN A 332 -16.86 26.55 -24.66
C ASN A 332 -16.27 26.55 -26.08
N MET A 333 -16.62 27.55 -26.90
CA MET A 333 -16.19 27.67 -28.28
C MET A 333 -14.67 27.58 -28.47
N PRO A 334 -13.81 28.23 -27.67
CA PRO A 334 -12.35 28.12 -27.85
C PRO A 334 -11.85 26.68 -27.71
N TYR A 335 -12.43 25.90 -26.80
CA TYR A 335 -12.08 24.50 -26.52
C TYR A 335 -12.60 23.54 -27.59
N MET A 336 -13.78 23.80 -28.15
CA MET A 336 -14.40 22.94 -29.17
C MET A 336 -13.90 23.23 -30.60
N SER A 337 -13.44 24.46 -30.87
CA SER A 337 -12.99 24.88 -32.21
C SER A 337 -11.92 23.97 -32.85
N PRO A 338 -10.91 23.43 -32.12
CA PRO A 338 -9.90 22.57 -32.73
C PRO A 338 -10.50 21.24 -33.23
N PHE A 339 -11.47 20.69 -32.51
CA PHE A 339 -12.16 19.45 -32.89
C PHE A 339 -13.01 19.65 -34.15
N ILE A 340 -13.78 20.74 -34.21
CA ILE A 340 -14.63 21.06 -35.37
C ILE A 340 -13.78 21.20 -36.63
N ARG A 341 -12.68 21.96 -36.54
CA ARG A 341 -11.73 22.13 -37.65
C ARG A 341 -11.16 20.80 -38.13
N ASP A 342 -10.80 19.91 -37.20
CA ASP A 342 -10.25 18.61 -37.55
C ASP A 342 -11.28 17.67 -38.17
N TYR A 343 -12.53 17.67 -37.70
CA TYR A 343 -13.61 16.91 -38.36
C TYR A 343 -13.88 17.41 -39.78
N LEU A 344 -13.85 18.72 -40.00
CA LEU A 344 -13.97 19.30 -41.36
C LEU A 344 -12.79 18.88 -42.25
N ALA A 345 -11.57 18.86 -41.71
CA ALA A 345 -10.40 18.40 -42.43
C ALA A 345 -10.48 16.90 -42.80
N LEU A 346 -11.20 16.10 -42.02
CA LEU A 346 -11.53 14.69 -42.34
C LEU A 346 -12.69 14.55 -43.34
N GLY A 347 -13.21 15.65 -43.90
CA GLY A 347 -14.28 15.63 -44.90
C GLY A 347 -15.69 15.40 -44.34
N VAL A 348 -15.90 15.54 -43.02
CA VAL A 348 -17.24 15.46 -42.43
C VAL A 348 -18.06 16.66 -42.89
N SER A 349 -19.23 16.38 -43.46
CA SER A 349 -20.13 17.42 -43.97
C SER A 349 -20.56 18.42 -42.88
N ALA A 350 -20.53 19.71 -43.22
CA ALA A 350 -21.04 20.80 -42.38
C ALA A 350 -22.56 21.00 -42.46
N THR A 351 -23.27 20.11 -43.17
CA THR A 351 -24.73 20.16 -43.26
C THR A 351 -25.36 20.12 -41.87
N GLY A 352 -26.23 21.08 -41.57
CA GLY A 352 -26.91 21.16 -40.27
C GLY A 352 -26.20 22.02 -39.21
N MET A 353 -25.01 22.59 -39.49
CA MET A 353 -24.33 23.48 -38.53
C MET A 353 -25.06 24.83 -38.36
N PRO A 354 -25.07 25.41 -37.15
CA PRO A 354 -25.49 26.79 -36.94
C PRO A 354 -24.65 27.75 -37.80
N SER A 355 -25.27 28.79 -38.35
CA SER A 355 -24.63 29.74 -39.28
C SER A 355 -23.36 30.36 -38.71
N ILE A 356 -23.30 30.59 -37.39
CA ILE A 356 -22.12 31.12 -36.70
C ILE A 356 -20.92 30.17 -36.73
N VAL A 357 -21.16 28.86 -36.67
CA VAL A 357 -20.10 27.83 -36.73
C VAL A 357 -19.63 27.69 -38.17
N ALA A 358 -20.55 27.71 -39.13
CA ALA A 358 -20.20 27.71 -40.56
C ALA A 358 -19.31 28.91 -40.93
N ILE A 359 -19.56 30.09 -40.36
CA ILE A 359 -18.73 31.30 -40.57
C ILE A 359 -17.36 31.17 -39.89
N LEU A 360 -17.27 30.58 -38.70
CA LEU A 360 -15.99 30.38 -37.99
C LEU A 360 -15.09 29.33 -38.66
N CYS A 361 -15.67 28.43 -39.44
CA CYS A 361 -14.97 27.39 -40.17
C CYS A 361 -14.50 27.81 -41.56
N GLN A 362 -15.03 28.91 -42.10
CA GLN A 362 -14.59 29.56 -43.35
C GLN A 362 -13.44 30.52 -43.05
#